data_AF-A0A318CFZ5-F1
#
_entry.id   AF-A0A318CFZ5-F1
#
_cell.length_a   1.000
_cell.length_b   1.000
_cell.length_c   1.000
_cell.angle_alpha   90.00
_cell.angle_beta   90.00
_cell.angle_gamma   90.00
#
_symmetry.space_group_name_H-M   'P 1'
#
loop_
_entity.id
_entity.type
_entity.pdbx_description
1 polymer ?
#
loop_
_entity_poly.entity_id
_entity_poly.type
_entity_poly.pdbx_seq_one_letter_code
_entity_poly.pdbx_strand_id
1 'polypeptide(L)'
;MKKLSVLVVLLLTVGLAVGKDAVEELTTLVNALKNSSYEVDRYVQESGIVTTAKNERVIKSGPYKLVTSYSTTKGEFGWVRNSSGHYAIFRTRSVAFEPITKIKDFEDNFVDLVNSKSYTINLFLDLPSGRKITISSGDLSFDVTYDDNYRLLKLVKSYPFHSISASYRNYSEMSHEALTKLSNATDGMIIVRPPVYFSEAMLERHFAWSSMDFATDGKTYLYTLLMYSPEFGRMVLYFSFNSEPDYLQKFSAQMAEANGFSYAIEKLSASSAVSLLGMADTKTLKALLEDLY
;
A
#
# COMPACT_ATOMS: atom_id res chain seq x y z
N MET A 1 17.45 1.89 48.33
CA MET A 1 16.74 0.78 47.66
C MET A 1 15.22 0.98 47.59
N LYS A 2 14.48 1.15 48.71
CA LYS A 2 13.00 1.32 48.69
C LYS A 2 12.46 2.46 47.79
N LYS A 3 13.15 3.61 47.72
CA LYS A 3 12.74 4.75 46.86
C LYS A 3 12.93 4.48 45.36
N LEU A 4 13.95 3.70 45.00
CA LEU A 4 14.23 3.34 43.60
C LEU A 4 13.23 2.30 43.09
N SER A 5 12.88 1.32 43.92
CA SER A 5 11.86 0.31 43.59
C SER A 5 10.47 0.92 43.43
N VAL A 6 10.09 1.90 44.24
CA VAL A 6 8.80 2.60 44.08
C VAL A 6 8.76 3.41 42.78
N LEU A 7 9.85 4.10 42.43
CA LEU A 7 9.94 4.86 41.17
C LEU A 7 9.82 3.94 39.96
N VAL A 8 10.52 2.79 39.98
CA VAL A 8 10.47 1.79 38.90
C VAL A 8 9.08 1.20 38.76
N VAL A 9 8.41 0.86 39.87
CA VAL A 9 7.03 0.37 39.85
C VAL A 9 6.08 1.44 39.32
N LEU A 10 6.23 2.71 39.72
CA LEU A 10 5.38 3.79 39.23
C LEU A 10 5.55 4.00 37.72
N LEU A 11 6.79 4.08 37.23
CA LEU A 11 7.11 4.18 35.80
C LEU A 11 6.54 3.02 34.99
N LEU A 12 6.64 1.79 35.51
CA LEU A 12 6.06 0.60 34.88
C LEU A 12 4.53 0.68 34.85
N THR A 13 3.87 1.09 35.95
CA THR A 13 2.41 1.18 36.00
C THR A 13 1.85 2.28 35.11
N VAL A 14 2.51 3.44 35.05
CA VAL A 14 2.11 4.55 34.15
C VAL A 14 2.33 4.14 32.70
N GLY A 15 3.47 3.52 32.38
CA GLY A 15 3.74 2.99 31.03
C GLY A 15 2.74 1.92 30.59
N LEU A 16 2.33 1.02 31.50
CA LEU A 16 1.32 -0.01 31.24
C LEU A 16 -0.08 0.57 31.04
N ALA A 17 -0.47 1.57 31.82
CA ALA A 17 -1.76 2.25 31.68
C ALA A 17 -1.86 2.97 30.33
N VAL A 18 -0.87 3.81 30.00
CA VAL A 18 -0.81 4.53 28.72
C VAL A 18 -0.77 3.56 27.54
N GLY A 19 -0.03 2.44 27.66
CA GLY A 19 0.03 1.41 26.64
C GLY A 19 -1.32 0.71 26.43
N LYS A 20 -2.06 0.40 27.50
CA LYS A 20 -3.39 -0.22 27.41
C LYS A 20 -4.41 0.72 26.76
N ASP A 21 -4.42 1.98 27.16
CA ASP A 21 -5.32 3.00 26.61
C ASP A 21 -5.05 3.22 25.12
N ALA A 22 -3.76 3.26 24.72
CA ALA A 22 -3.38 3.40 23.32
C ALA A 22 -3.77 2.19 22.45
N VAL A 23 -3.73 0.96 22.98
CA VAL A 23 -4.20 -0.24 22.26
C VAL A 23 -5.71 -0.21 22.06
N GLU A 24 -6.47 0.17 23.09
CA GLU A 24 -7.93 0.30 23.02
C GLU A 24 -8.35 1.38 22.01
N GLU A 25 -7.68 2.53 22.05
CA GLU A 25 -7.88 3.63 21.11
C GLU A 25 -7.55 3.21 19.66
N LEU A 26 -6.42 2.53 19.43
CA LEU A 26 -6.07 1.97 18.11
C LEU A 26 -7.11 0.99 17.60
N THR A 27 -7.62 0.12 18.47
CA THR A 27 -8.64 -0.87 18.11
C THR A 27 -9.93 -0.17 17.69
N THR A 28 -10.32 0.89 18.42
CA THR A 28 -11.51 1.69 18.12
C THR A 28 -11.35 2.43 16.80
N LEU A 29 -10.21 3.09 16.58
CA LEU A 29 -9.86 3.73 15.32
C LEU A 29 -9.97 2.76 14.15
N VAL A 30 -9.32 1.59 14.23
CA VAL A 30 -9.35 0.59 13.14
C VAL A 30 -10.76 0.08 12.87
N ASN A 31 -11.56 -0.15 13.90
CA ASN A 31 -12.96 -0.54 13.73
C ASN A 31 -13.79 0.57 13.06
N ALA A 32 -13.57 1.84 13.42
CA ALA A 32 -14.21 2.97 12.76
C ALA A 32 -13.79 3.08 11.28
N LEU A 33 -12.49 2.95 10.99
CA LEU A 33 -11.96 3.01 9.62
C LEU A 33 -12.56 1.89 8.76
N LYS A 34 -12.62 0.65 9.24
CA LYS A 34 -13.19 -0.47 8.49
C LYS A 34 -14.65 -0.25 8.11
N ASN A 35 -15.45 0.26 9.06
CA ASN A 35 -16.90 0.38 8.90
C ASN A 35 -17.37 1.73 8.35
N SER A 36 -16.47 2.69 8.17
CA SER A 36 -16.81 4.03 7.68
C SER A 36 -17.22 4.05 6.21
N SER A 37 -18.07 5.03 5.90
CA SER A 37 -18.46 5.41 4.55
C SER A 37 -18.26 6.91 4.39
N TYR A 38 -17.41 7.32 3.45
CA TYR A 38 -17.02 8.72 3.30
C TYR A 38 -16.55 9.03 1.88
N GLU A 39 -16.50 10.32 1.57
CA GLU A 39 -15.67 10.86 0.51
C GLU A 39 -14.63 11.80 1.10
N VAL A 40 -13.41 11.79 0.53
CA VAL A 40 -12.31 12.60 1.05
C VAL A 40 -11.32 12.92 -0.06
N ASP A 41 -10.69 14.08 0.03
CA ASP A 41 -9.53 14.43 -0.78
C ASP A 41 -8.27 14.10 0.00
N ARG A 42 -7.31 13.44 -0.65
CA ARG A 42 -6.00 13.18 -0.05
C ARG A 42 -4.87 13.70 -0.93
N TYR A 43 -3.91 14.36 -0.29
CA TYR A 43 -2.61 14.64 -0.88
C TYR A 43 -1.64 13.54 -0.45
N VAL A 44 -1.21 12.74 -1.40
CA VAL A 44 -0.29 11.61 -1.17
C VAL A 44 1.07 11.98 -1.71
N GLN A 45 2.08 11.88 -0.85
CA GLN A 45 3.48 12.02 -1.18
C GLN A 45 4.17 10.68 -0.90
N GLU A 46 4.80 10.14 -1.92
CA GLU A 46 5.61 8.93 -1.84
C GLU A 46 7.07 9.34 -2.02
N SER A 47 7.92 9.01 -1.05
CA SER A 47 9.33 9.35 -1.04
C SER A 47 10.17 8.08 -0.92
N GLY A 48 11.14 7.90 -1.81
CA GLY A 48 12.03 6.75 -1.85
C GLY A 48 13.09 6.94 -2.93
N ILE A 49 13.21 5.97 -3.86
CA ILE A 49 14.09 6.11 -5.06
C ILE A 49 13.73 7.35 -5.87
N VAL A 50 12.42 7.60 -6.00
CA VAL A 50 11.87 8.81 -6.60
C VAL A 50 10.86 9.38 -5.63
N THR A 51 10.82 10.71 -5.51
CA THR A 51 9.72 11.37 -4.79
C THR A 51 8.62 11.74 -5.79
N THR A 52 7.41 11.27 -5.51
CA THR A 52 6.22 11.61 -6.29
C THR A 52 5.15 12.17 -5.37
N ALA A 53 4.30 13.03 -5.91
CA ALA A 53 3.15 13.54 -5.18
C ALA A 53 1.94 13.62 -6.10
N LYS A 54 0.77 13.34 -5.54
CA LYS A 54 -0.51 13.34 -6.26
C LYS A 54 -1.65 13.73 -5.35
N ASN A 55 -2.66 14.35 -5.96
CA ASN A 55 -3.97 14.53 -5.34
C ASN A 55 -4.87 13.37 -5.75
N GLU A 56 -5.55 12.79 -4.78
CA GLU A 56 -6.49 11.71 -5.00
C GLU A 56 -7.84 12.04 -4.36
N ARG A 57 -8.92 11.66 -5.04
CA ARG A 57 -10.27 11.61 -4.48
C ARG A 57 -10.54 10.16 -4.08
N VAL A 58 -10.96 9.96 -2.84
CA VAL A 58 -11.31 8.64 -2.31
C VAL A 58 -12.80 8.59 -1.99
N ILE A 59 -13.47 7.54 -2.47
CA ILE A 59 -14.83 7.18 -2.09
C ILE A 59 -14.75 5.82 -1.41
N LYS A 60 -15.21 5.71 -0.17
CA LYS A 60 -15.17 4.47 0.62
C LYS A 60 -16.57 4.12 1.12
N SER A 61 -16.90 2.83 1.08
CA SER A 61 -18.10 2.25 1.69
C SER A 61 -17.75 0.88 2.28
N GLY A 62 -17.52 0.82 3.59
CA GLY A 62 -17.08 -0.42 4.25
C GLY A 62 -15.78 -0.97 3.61
N PRO A 63 -15.78 -2.22 3.08
CA PRO A 63 -14.60 -2.79 2.42
C PRO A 63 -14.36 -2.26 1.00
N TYR A 64 -15.37 -1.63 0.39
CA TYR A 64 -15.29 -1.11 -0.97
C TYR A 64 -14.65 0.28 -0.99
N LYS A 65 -13.83 0.53 -2.00
CA LYS A 65 -13.06 1.77 -2.11
C LYS A 65 -12.73 2.07 -3.57
N LEU A 66 -12.93 3.31 -3.98
CA LEU A 66 -12.52 3.86 -5.27
C LEU A 66 -11.55 5.01 -4.99
N VAL A 67 -10.36 4.91 -5.54
CA VAL A 67 -9.35 5.97 -5.49
C VAL A 67 -9.11 6.47 -6.90
N THR A 68 -9.34 7.76 -7.11
CA THR A 68 -9.06 8.45 -8.37
C THR A 68 -7.92 9.43 -8.17
N SER A 69 -6.83 9.25 -8.91
CA SER A 69 -5.72 10.18 -9.02
C SER A 69 -5.85 11.05 -10.26
N TYR A 70 -5.60 12.35 -10.10
CA TYR A 70 -5.51 13.27 -11.23
C TYR A 70 -4.05 13.65 -11.45
N SER A 71 -3.48 13.19 -12.57
CA SER A 71 -2.17 13.61 -13.03
C SER A 71 -2.30 14.40 -14.32
N THR A 72 -1.62 15.55 -14.39
CA THR A 72 -1.55 16.36 -15.62
C THR A 72 -0.84 15.62 -16.76
N THR A 73 0.05 14.66 -16.44
CA THR A 73 0.83 13.90 -17.42
C THR A 73 0.24 12.51 -17.72
N LYS A 74 -0.38 11.85 -16.74
CA LYS A 74 -0.96 10.50 -16.91
C LYS A 74 -2.49 10.49 -17.10
N GLY A 75 -3.16 11.64 -16.98
CA GLY A 75 -4.62 11.74 -17.01
C GLY A 75 -5.28 11.23 -15.72
N GLU A 76 -6.58 10.91 -15.79
CA GLU A 76 -7.30 10.26 -14.69
C GLU A 76 -6.98 8.77 -14.65
N PHE A 77 -6.26 8.37 -13.61
CA PHE A 77 -5.92 6.98 -13.31
C PHE A 77 -6.29 6.66 -11.86
N GLY A 78 -6.48 5.40 -11.53
CA GLY A 78 -6.89 5.05 -10.17
C GLY A 78 -7.07 3.57 -9.99
N TRP A 79 -7.83 3.20 -8.96
CA TRP A 79 -8.21 1.83 -8.74
C TRP A 79 -9.52 1.73 -7.98
N VAL A 80 -10.19 0.59 -8.13
CA VAL A 80 -11.42 0.27 -7.43
C VAL A 80 -11.33 -1.11 -6.78
N ARG A 81 -11.97 -1.24 -5.62
CA ARG A 81 -12.42 -2.49 -5.03
C ARG A 81 -13.92 -2.37 -4.80
N ASN A 82 -14.71 -3.16 -5.52
CA ASN A 82 -16.15 -3.21 -5.40
C ASN A 82 -16.63 -4.68 -5.46
N SER A 83 -17.94 -4.90 -5.52
CA SER A 83 -18.52 -6.24 -5.60
C SER A 83 -18.14 -7.00 -6.88
N SER A 84 -17.66 -6.31 -7.93
CA SER A 84 -17.25 -6.90 -9.20
C SER A 84 -15.78 -7.31 -9.22
N GLY A 85 -15.01 -6.97 -8.19
CA GLY A 85 -13.59 -7.30 -8.07
C GLY A 85 -12.70 -6.10 -7.79
N HIS A 86 -11.40 -6.28 -8.05
CA HIS A 86 -10.35 -5.29 -7.81
C HIS A 86 -9.74 -4.92 -9.16
N TYR A 87 -9.66 -3.63 -9.49
CA TYR A 87 -9.15 -3.19 -10.79
C TYR A 87 -8.36 -1.90 -10.69
N ALA A 88 -7.23 -1.81 -11.38
CA ALA A 88 -6.60 -0.54 -11.74
C ALA A 88 -7.33 0.07 -12.95
N ILE A 89 -7.70 1.34 -12.87
CA ILE A 89 -8.55 2.03 -13.84
C ILE A 89 -7.72 3.06 -14.60
N PHE A 90 -7.71 2.96 -15.92
CA PHE A 90 -7.15 3.95 -16.84
C PHE A 90 -8.26 4.55 -17.68
N ARG A 91 -8.93 5.59 -17.16
CA ARG A 91 -10.16 6.13 -17.79
C ARG A 91 -9.92 6.69 -19.19
N THR A 92 -8.78 7.34 -19.41
CA THR A 92 -8.40 7.89 -20.72
C THR A 92 -8.27 6.82 -21.80
N ARG A 93 -8.10 5.55 -21.43
CA ARG A 93 -8.01 4.40 -22.34
C ARG A 93 -9.23 3.50 -22.28
N SER A 94 -10.20 3.78 -21.42
CA SER A 94 -11.33 2.89 -21.13
C SER A 94 -10.91 1.47 -20.78
N VAL A 95 -9.78 1.31 -20.06
CA VAL A 95 -9.27 0.01 -19.62
C VAL A 95 -9.34 -0.12 -18.10
N ALA A 96 -9.80 -1.28 -17.64
CA ALA A 96 -9.69 -1.71 -16.24
C ALA A 96 -8.86 -3.00 -16.19
N PHE A 97 -7.75 -2.96 -15.46
CA PHE A 97 -6.80 -4.06 -15.37
C PHE A 97 -6.90 -4.73 -13.99
N GLU A 98 -7.14 -6.04 -13.99
CA GLU A 98 -7.16 -6.85 -12.78
C GLU A 98 -5.72 -7.05 -12.25
N PRO A 99 -5.42 -6.74 -10.99
CA PRO A 99 -4.07 -6.86 -10.45
C PRO A 99 -3.71 -8.33 -10.21
N ILE A 100 -2.42 -8.67 -10.30
CA ILE A 100 -1.93 -10.05 -10.05
C ILE A 100 -2.06 -10.50 -8.59
N THR A 101 -2.30 -9.56 -7.68
CA THR A 101 -2.61 -9.76 -6.25
C THR A 101 -3.56 -8.64 -5.81
N LYS A 102 -4.33 -8.85 -4.73
CA LYS A 102 -5.34 -7.86 -4.30
C LYS A 102 -4.71 -6.49 -4.04
N ILE A 103 -5.40 -5.43 -4.48
CA ILE A 103 -5.04 -4.05 -4.12
C ILE A 103 -5.23 -3.84 -2.60
N LYS A 104 -4.18 -3.34 -1.94
CA LYS A 104 -4.14 -2.84 -0.56
C LYS A 104 -3.59 -1.42 -0.61
N ASP A 105 -4.35 -0.53 -0.03
CA ASP A 105 -3.98 0.85 0.22
C ASP A 105 -3.08 0.92 1.47
N PHE A 106 -2.39 2.04 1.68
CA PHE A 106 -1.60 2.23 2.90
C PHE A 106 -2.48 2.32 4.16
N GLU A 107 -3.76 2.72 4.05
CA GLU A 107 -4.76 2.59 5.13
C GLU A 107 -5.04 1.11 5.45
N ASP A 108 -5.16 0.25 4.44
CA ASP A 108 -5.42 -1.17 4.67
C ASP A 108 -4.21 -1.83 5.35
N ASN A 109 -2.98 -1.45 4.94
CA ASN A 109 -1.76 -1.93 5.59
C ASN A 109 -1.68 -1.52 7.07
N PHE A 110 -2.16 -0.32 7.43
CA PHE A 110 -2.25 0.10 8.82
C PHE A 110 -3.25 -0.76 9.60
N VAL A 111 -4.44 -0.99 9.01
CA VAL A 111 -5.48 -1.86 9.58
C VAL A 111 -4.97 -3.28 9.77
N ASP A 112 -4.29 -3.85 8.78
CA ASP A 112 -3.70 -5.19 8.83
C ASP A 112 -2.65 -5.30 9.95
N LEU A 113 -1.76 -4.30 10.06
CA LEU A 113 -0.74 -4.28 11.11
C LEU A 113 -1.36 -4.26 12.51
N VAL A 114 -2.35 -3.40 12.75
CA VAL A 114 -3.03 -3.34 14.06
C VAL A 114 -3.79 -4.64 14.34
N ASN A 115 -4.47 -5.22 13.36
CA ASN A 115 -5.20 -6.48 13.54
C ASN A 115 -4.27 -7.67 13.79
N SER A 116 -3.03 -7.64 13.27
CA SER A 116 -2.03 -8.68 13.55
C SER A 116 -1.64 -8.76 15.02
N LYS A 117 -1.84 -7.66 15.79
CA LYS A 117 -1.38 -7.48 17.18
C LYS A 117 0.13 -7.65 17.37
N SER A 118 0.88 -7.68 16.28
CA SER A 118 2.34 -7.82 16.28
C SER A 118 2.96 -6.45 15.99
N TYR A 119 2.83 -5.52 16.93
CA TYR A 119 3.40 -4.18 16.84
C TYR A 119 3.73 -3.61 18.22
N THR A 120 4.62 -2.62 18.24
CA THR A 120 4.95 -1.80 19.40
C THR A 120 4.36 -0.41 19.23
N ILE A 121 3.77 0.13 20.29
CA ILE A 121 3.36 1.54 20.35
C ILE A 121 4.57 2.36 20.80
N ASN A 122 5.03 3.24 19.92
CA ASN A 122 6.20 4.10 20.18
C ASN A 122 5.79 5.45 20.79
N LEU A 123 4.59 5.94 20.45
CA LEU A 123 4.10 7.25 20.85
C LEU A 123 2.57 7.24 20.90
N PHE A 124 2.00 7.85 21.94
CA PHE A 124 0.59 8.21 22.01
C PHE A 124 0.47 9.62 22.59
N LEU A 125 -0.14 10.53 21.84
CA LEU A 125 -0.30 11.93 22.22
C LEU A 125 -1.73 12.42 21.95
N ASP A 126 -2.29 13.12 22.92
CA ASP A 126 -3.44 13.99 22.71
C ASP A 126 -2.96 15.33 22.14
N LEU A 127 -3.58 15.75 21.04
CA LEU A 127 -3.32 17.02 20.36
C LEU A 127 -4.57 17.91 20.46
N PRO A 128 -4.44 19.24 20.31
CA PRO A 128 -5.61 20.14 20.35
C PRO A 128 -6.69 19.82 19.31
N SER A 129 -6.33 19.16 18.22
CA SER A 129 -7.23 18.83 17.10
C SER A 129 -7.44 17.33 16.89
N GLY A 130 -7.14 16.50 17.90
CA GLY A 130 -7.29 15.05 17.81
C GLY A 130 -6.17 14.29 18.51
N ARG A 131 -5.79 13.14 17.98
CA ARG A 131 -4.77 12.26 18.58
C ARG A 131 -3.71 11.87 17.57
N LYS A 132 -2.51 11.60 18.07
CA LYS A 132 -1.41 11.00 17.30
C LYS A 132 -0.95 9.71 17.94
N ILE A 133 -0.87 8.65 17.14
CA ILE A 133 -0.29 7.36 17.56
C ILE A 133 0.81 6.98 16.56
N THR A 134 1.97 6.58 17.08
CA THR A 134 3.04 5.98 16.29
C THR A 134 3.17 4.52 16.68
N ILE A 135 3.10 3.62 15.71
CA ILE A 135 3.34 2.18 15.89
C ILE A 135 4.45 1.69 14.98
N SER A 136 5.10 0.59 15.35
CA SER A 136 6.09 -0.08 14.50
C SER A 136 6.09 -1.59 14.65
N SER A 137 6.50 -2.29 13.61
CA SER A 137 6.79 -3.73 13.61
C SER A 137 8.01 -3.98 12.74
N GLY A 138 9.13 -4.34 13.38
CA GLY A 138 10.43 -4.37 12.71
C GLY A 138 10.75 -3.00 12.10
N ASP A 139 11.09 -2.99 10.81
CA ASP A 139 11.44 -1.79 10.06
C ASP A 139 10.25 -1.02 9.49
N LEU A 140 9.02 -1.54 9.64
CA LEU A 140 7.80 -0.85 9.24
C LEU A 140 7.29 0.02 10.39
N SER A 141 7.02 1.30 10.13
CA SER A 141 6.35 2.18 11.07
C SER A 141 5.16 2.91 10.46
N PHE A 142 4.19 3.25 11.31
CA PHE A 142 3.08 4.12 10.97
C PHE A 142 3.01 5.29 11.96
N ASP A 143 2.93 6.51 11.44
CA ASP A 143 2.46 7.68 12.17
C ASP A 143 1.03 8.00 11.76
N VAL A 144 0.10 7.93 12.70
CA VAL A 144 -1.33 8.15 12.46
C VAL A 144 -1.78 9.35 13.25
N THR A 145 -2.44 10.29 12.59
CA THR A 145 -3.11 11.43 13.22
C THR A 145 -4.57 11.44 12.80
N TYR A 146 -5.49 11.52 13.76
CA TYR A 146 -6.93 11.43 13.54
C TYR A 146 -7.70 12.35 14.48
N ASP A 147 -8.91 12.75 14.11
CA ASP A 147 -9.78 13.60 14.93
C ASP A 147 -10.63 12.79 15.93
N ASP A 148 -11.42 13.48 16.76
CA ASP A 148 -12.30 12.85 17.76
C ASP A 148 -13.43 12.00 17.16
N ASN A 149 -13.68 12.11 15.86
CA ASN A 149 -14.62 11.26 15.11
C ASN A 149 -13.91 10.09 14.42
N TYR A 150 -12.65 9.82 14.78
CA TYR A 150 -11.81 8.78 14.18
C TYR A 150 -11.58 8.94 12.67
N ARG A 151 -11.68 10.18 12.15
CA ARG A 151 -11.33 10.49 10.76
C ARG A 151 -9.83 10.73 10.68
N LEU A 152 -9.15 10.07 9.75
CA LEU A 152 -7.73 10.27 9.53
C LEU A 152 -7.49 11.70 9.07
N LEU A 153 -6.55 12.40 9.70
CA LEU A 153 -6.03 13.70 9.28
C LEU A 153 -4.72 13.53 8.51
N LYS A 154 -3.87 12.60 9.00
CA LYS A 154 -2.61 12.23 8.36
C LYS A 154 -2.28 10.77 8.65
N LEU A 155 -1.78 10.06 7.65
CA LEU A 155 -1.24 8.72 7.78
C LEU A 155 0.10 8.67 7.06
N VAL A 156 1.15 8.34 7.80
CA VAL A 156 2.49 8.12 7.22
C VAL A 156 2.85 6.67 7.46
N LYS A 157 3.13 5.94 6.37
CA LYS A 157 3.71 4.60 6.38
C LYS A 157 5.18 4.74 6.01
N SER A 158 6.09 4.15 6.78
CA SER A 158 7.53 4.29 6.56
C SER A 158 8.26 2.96 6.67
N TYR A 159 9.20 2.78 5.75
CA TYR A 159 10.30 1.81 5.75
C TYR A 159 11.63 2.58 5.73
N PRO A 160 12.78 1.94 5.96
CA PRO A 160 14.07 2.63 6.02
C PRO A 160 14.45 3.43 4.75
N PHE A 161 13.93 3.04 3.58
CA PHE A 161 14.27 3.66 2.28
C PHE A 161 13.05 4.19 1.52
N HIS A 162 11.85 4.09 2.11
CA HIS A 162 10.61 4.42 1.42
C HIS A 162 9.53 4.84 2.40
N SER A 163 8.80 5.90 2.09
CA SER A 163 7.68 6.37 2.90
C SER A 163 6.54 6.85 2.02
N ILE A 164 5.32 6.67 2.52
CA ILE A 164 4.09 7.16 1.91
C ILE A 164 3.38 8.00 2.97
N SER A 165 3.22 9.29 2.71
CA SER A 165 2.50 10.22 3.56
C SER A 165 1.23 10.68 2.86
N ALA A 166 0.07 10.42 3.46
CA ALA A 166 -1.22 10.91 3.02
C ALA A 166 -1.78 11.91 4.01
N SER A 167 -2.15 13.09 3.52
CA SER A 167 -2.88 14.11 4.27
C SER A 167 -4.31 14.19 3.77
N TYR A 168 -5.28 14.05 4.66
CA TYR A 168 -6.70 13.95 4.34
C TYR A 168 -7.41 15.28 4.60
N ARG A 169 -8.31 15.66 3.70
CA ARG A 169 -9.02 16.96 3.72
C ARG A 169 -10.42 16.80 3.13
N ASN A 170 -11.29 17.75 3.45
CA ASN A 170 -12.63 17.86 2.84
C ASN A 170 -13.46 16.57 2.98
N TYR A 171 -13.46 15.97 4.18
CA TYR A 171 -14.36 14.85 4.46
C TYR A 171 -15.81 15.26 4.24
N SER A 172 -16.54 14.43 3.51
CA SER A 172 -17.99 14.51 3.40
C SER A 172 -18.62 13.14 3.63
N GLU A 173 -19.88 13.16 4.03
CA GLU A 173 -20.69 11.94 4.02
C GLU A 173 -20.80 11.41 2.59
N MET A 174 -20.97 10.09 2.47
CA MET A 174 -21.06 9.44 1.18
C MET A 174 -22.39 9.79 0.49
N SER A 175 -22.29 10.45 -0.66
CA SER A 175 -23.46 10.76 -1.50
C SER A 175 -23.95 9.53 -2.30
N HIS A 176 -25.20 9.58 -2.75
CA HIS A 176 -25.76 8.54 -3.65
C HIS A 176 -25.01 8.48 -4.99
N GLU A 177 -24.58 9.63 -5.50
CA GLU A 177 -23.76 9.72 -6.72
C GLU A 177 -22.41 9.03 -6.52
N ALA A 178 -21.72 9.27 -5.41
CA ALA A 178 -20.45 8.62 -5.11
C ALA A 178 -20.60 7.10 -4.94
N LEU A 179 -21.67 6.63 -4.28
CA LEU A 179 -21.95 5.20 -4.17
C LEU A 179 -22.20 4.55 -5.53
N THR A 180 -22.94 5.23 -6.41
CA THR A 180 -23.17 4.79 -7.79
C THR A 180 -21.86 4.72 -8.56
N LYS A 181 -21.01 5.75 -8.45
CA LYS A 181 -19.69 5.80 -9.08
C LYS A 181 -18.75 4.69 -8.60
N LEU A 182 -18.78 4.36 -7.31
CA LEU A 182 -18.01 3.24 -6.73
C LEU A 182 -18.49 1.90 -7.27
N SER A 183 -19.81 1.69 -7.32
CA SER A 183 -20.42 0.43 -7.77
C SER A 183 -20.14 0.18 -9.26
N ASN A 184 -20.26 1.23 -10.08
CA ASN A 184 -20.22 1.16 -11.54
C ASN A 184 -18.86 1.62 -12.11
N ALA A 185 -17.80 1.60 -11.30
CA ALA A 185 -16.52 2.21 -11.66
C ALA A 185 -15.88 1.64 -12.94
N THR A 186 -16.20 0.38 -13.25
CA THR A 186 -15.70 -0.40 -14.40
C THR A 186 -16.71 -0.54 -15.54
N ASP A 187 -17.88 0.09 -15.45
CA ASP A 187 -18.93 -0.05 -16.46
C ASP A 187 -18.45 0.50 -17.82
N GLY A 188 -18.66 -0.29 -18.88
CA GLY A 188 -18.24 0.05 -20.23
C GLY A 188 -16.72 0.01 -20.47
N MET A 189 -15.92 -0.43 -19.49
CA MET A 189 -14.48 -0.56 -19.65
C MET A 189 -14.08 -1.93 -20.23
N ILE A 190 -12.97 -1.96 -20.96
CA ILE A 190 -12.32 -3.20 -21.41
C ILE A 190 -11.61 -3.81 -20.20
N ILE A 191 -12.08 -4.99 -19.76
CA ILE A 191 -11.47 -5.71 -18.66
C ILE A 191 -10.27 -6.52 -19.16
N VAL A 192 -9.11 -6.25 -18.59
CA VAL A 192 -7.85 -6.91 -18.90
C VAL A 192 -7.43 -7.75 -17.70
N ARG A 193 -7.22 -9.05 -17.91
CA ARG A 193 -6.85 -9.99 -16.85
C ARG A 193 -5.43 -10.50 -17.05
N PRO A 194 -4.63 -10.62 -15.97
CA PRO A 194 -3.30 -11.18 -16.08
C PRO A 194 -3.39 -12.68 -16.35
N PRO A 195 -2.43 -13.26 -17.12
CA PRO A 195 -2.36 -14.70 -17.35
C PRO A 195 -2.01 -15.51 -16.09
N VAL A 196 -1.50 -14.87 -15.04
CA VAL A 196 -1.10 -15.50 -13.78
C VAL A 196 -1.48 -14.62 -12.59
N TYR A 197 -1.70 -15.26 -11.43
CA TYR A 197 -1.89 -14.60 -10.14
C TYR A 197 -0.81 -15.06 -9.18
N PHE A 198 -0.36 -14.19 -8.29
CA PHE A 198 0.62 -14.56 -7.28
C PHE A 198 -0.05 -15.06 -6.00
N SER A 199 0.61 -15.99 -5.33
CA SER A 199 0.19 -16.44 -4.01
C SER A 199 0.38 -15.31 -2.98
N GLU A 200 -0.73 -14.80 -2.43
CA GLU A 200 -0.72 -13.81 -1.34
C GLU A 200 0.06 -14.32 -0.13
N ALA A 201 -0.10 -15.59 0.23
CA ALA A 201 0.59 -16.19 1.36
C ALA A 201 2.11 -16.22 1.17
N MET A 202 2.59 -16.47 -0.04
CA MET A 202 4.03 -16.44 -0.34
C MET A 202 4.56 -15.01 -0.33
N LEU A 203 3.83 -14.07 -0.91
CA LEU A 203 4.19 -12.66 -0.86
C LEU A 203 4.29 -12.18 0.60
N GLU A 204 3.29 -12.45 1.43
CA GLU A 204 3.26 -12.04 2.83
C GLU A 204 4.30 -12.76 3.70
N ARG A 205 4.69 -13.99 3.34
CA ARG A 205 5.74 -14.74 4.04
C ARG A 205 7.11 -14.13 3.88
N HIS A 206 7.46 -13.69 2.67
CA HIS A 206 8.81 -13.23 2.35
C HIS A 206 8.92 -11.71 2.32
N PHE A 207 7.81 -11.02 2.10
CA PHE A 207 7.79 -9.61 1.74
C PHE A 207 6.69 -8.84 2.49
N ALA A 208 7.05 -7.67 3.01
CA ALA A 208 6.13 -6.62 3.36
C ALA A 208 5.90 -5.74 2.13
N TRP A 209 4.66 -5.68 1.68
CA TRP A 209 4.28 -4.80 0.58
C TRP A 209 4.41 -3.34 0.97
N SER A 210 5.17 -2.56 0.20
CA SER A 210 5.23 -1.11 0.35
C SER A 210 4.17 -0.34 -0.46
N SER A 211 4.27 -0.35 -1.79
CA SER A 211 3.36 0.34 -2.72
C SER A 211 3.22 -0.43 -4.04
N MET A 212 2.22 -0.07 -4.84
CA MET A 212 1.87 -0.72 -6.10
C MET A 212 1.57 0.36 -7.13
N ASP A 213 2.08 0.19 -8.36
CA ASP A 213 1.83 1.09 -9.47
C ASP A 213 1.52 0.31 -10.75
N PHE A 214 0.83 0.97 -11.68
CA PHE A 214 0.39 0.40 -12.93
C PHE A 214 0.67 1.37 -14.07
N ALA A 215 1.13 0.84 -15.19
CA ALA A 215 1.36 1.61 -16.41
C ALA A 215 0.83 0.86 -17.64
N THR A 216 0.34 1.62 -18.62
CA THR A 216 -0.09 1.10 -19.92
C THR A 216 0.01 2.18 -21.00
N ASP A 217 0.32 1.77 -22.22
CA ASP A 217 0.20 2.59 -23.44
C ASP A 217 -1.10 2.29 -24.22
N GLY A 218 -1.96 1.41 -23.68
CA GLY A 218 -3.18 0.88 -24.29
C GLY A 218 -2.97 -0.44 -25.06
N LYS A 219 -1.73 -0.90 -25.21
CA LYS A 219 -1.39 -2.18 -25.84
C LYS A 219 -0.63 -3.07 -24.87
N THR A 220 0.41 -2.54 -24.28
CA THR A 220 1.25 -3.21 -23.28
C THR A 220 0.85 -2.76 -21.89
N TYR A 221 1.13 -3.61 -20.92
CA TYR A 221 0.78 -3.38 -19.53
C TYR A 221 1.95 -3.75 -18.64
N LEU A 222 2.18 -2.91 -17.63
CA LEU A 222 3.21 -3.09 -16.62
C LEU A 222 2.59 -2.91 -15.25
N TYR A 223 2.68 -3.96 -14.46
CA TYR A 223 2.38 -3.98 -13.05
C TYR A 223 3.70 -3.86 -12.27
N THR A 224 3.74 -2.98 -11.28
CA THR A 224 4.90 -2.78 -10.39
C THR A 224 4.49 -2.96 -8.95
N LEU A 225 5.24 -3.77 -8.21
CA LEU A 225 5.08 -3.95 -6.77
C LEU A 225 6.39 -3.64 -6.06
N LEU A 226 6.36 -2.61 -5.23
CA LEU A 226 7.48 -2.22 -4.37
C LEU A 226 7.35 -2.95 -3.04
N MET A 227 8.39 -3.67 -2.65
CA MET A 227 8.38 -4.58 -1.52
C MET A 227 9.61 -4.38 -0.64
N TYR A 228 9.48 -4.83 0.60
CA TYR A 228 10.58 -4.95 1.55
C TYR A 228 10.66 -6.38 2.09
N SER A 229 11.85 -6.95 2.12
CA SER A 229 12.12 -8.16 2.90
C SER A 229 13.05 -7.83 4.07
N PRO A 230 12.77 -8.34 5.27
CA PRO A 230 13.73 -8.30 6.38
C PRO A 230 15.06 -8.97 6.03
N GLU A 231 15.04 -10.02 5.19
CA GLU A 231 16.22 -10.81 4.82
C GLU A 231 16.99 -10.18 3.65
N PHE A 232 16.29 -9.69 2.63
CA PHE A 232 16.89 -9.27 1.36
C PHE A 232 16.83 -7.75 1.10
N GLY A 233 16.23 -6.99 2.01
CA GLY A 233 16.07 -5.55 1.89
C GLY A 233 15.05 -5.14 0.83
N ARG A 234 15.33 -4.02 0.15
CA ARG A 234 14.45 -3.44 -0.88
C ARG A 234 14.32 -4.38 -2.08
N MET A 235 13.10 -4.64 -2.52
CA MET A 235 12.81 -5.38 -3.74
C MET A 235 11.74 -4.72 -4.59
N VAL A 236 11.82 -4.95 -5.89
CA VAL A 236 10.86 -4.46 -6.87
C VAL A 236 10.49 -5.60 -7.77
N LEU A 237 9.19 -5.89 -7.86
CA LEU A 237 8.67 -6.84 -8.82
C LEU A 237 8.00 -6.09 -9.96
N TYR A 238 8.35 -6.46 -11.17
CA TYR A 238 7.69 -6.04 -12.39
C TYR A 238 7.02 -7.24 -13.04
N PHE A 239 5.77 -7.06 -13.44
CA PHE A 239 5.07 -8.02 -14.27
C PHE A 239 4.58 -7.32 -15.53
N SER A 240 5.01 -7.79 -16.68
CA SER A 240 4.61 -7.26 -17.98
C SER A 240 3.86 -8.31 -18.78
N PHE A 241 2.78 -7.89 -19.44
CA PHE A 241 2.01 -8.73 -20.32
C PHE A 241 1.50 -7.98 -21.55
N ASN A 242 1.15 -8.75 -22.57
CA ASN A 242 0.93 -8.27 -23.94
C ASN A 242 2.15 -7.53 -24.52
N SER A 243 3.36 -7.95 -24.13
CA SER A 243 4.64 -7.37 -24.54
C SER A 243 5.68 -8.48 -24.67
N GLU A 244 6.65 -8.32 -25.58
CA GLU A 244 7.76 -9.27 -25.69
C GLU A 244 8.62 -9.25 -24.41
N PRO A 245 8.95 -10.42 -23.83
CA PRO A 245 9.77 -10.53 -22.62
C PRO A 245 11.10 -9.74 -22.67
N ASP A 246 11.70 -9.63 -23.84
CA ASP A 246 12.96 -8.90 -24.06
C ASP A 246 12.86 -7.41 -23.71
N TYR A 247 11.68 -6.80 -23.84
CA TYR A 247 11.46 -5.43 -23.40
C TYR A 247 11.56 -5.31 -21.88
N LEU A 248 10.91 -6.23 -21.15
CA LEU A 248 11.01 -6.26 -19.70
C LEU A 248 12.43 -6.58 -19.24
N GLN A 249 13.14 -7.46 -19.94
CA GLN A 249 14.53 -7.77 -19.65
C GLN A 249 15.43 -6.54 -19.76
N LYS A 250 15.34 -5.80 -20.89
CA LYS A 250 16.10 -4.56 -21.10
C LYS A 250 15.77 -3.52 -20.02
N PHE A 251 14.49 -3.32 -19.74
CA PHE A 251 14.04 -2.40 -18.69
C PHE A 251 14.58 -2.81 -17.31
N SER A 252 14.49 -4.10 -16.96
CA SER A 252 14.97 -4.63 -15.67
C SER A 252 16.47 -4.47 -15.52
N ALA A 253 17.25 -4.74 -16.58
CA ALA A 253 18.70 -4.56 -16.57
C ALA A 253 19.08 -3.10 -16.32
N GLN A 254 18.43 -2.15 -17.01
CA GLN A 254 18.66 -0.72 -16.82
C GLN A 254 18.29 -0.25 -15.40
N MET A 255 17.13 -0.67 -14.91
CA MET A 255 16.69 -0.34 -13.55
C MET A 255 17.61 -0.96 -12.49
N ALA A 256 18.10 -2.18 -12.74
CA ALA A 256 19.01 -2.87 -11.84
C ALA A 256 20.36 -2.15 -11.75
N GLU A 257 20.96 -1.82 -12.90
CA GLU A 257 22.21 -1.08 -12.99
C GLU A 257 22.12 0.30 -12.32
N ALA A 258 21.08 1.07 -12.64
CA ALA A 258 20.89 2.42 -12.10
C ALA A 258 20.69 2.46 -10.58
N ASN A 259 20.29 1.34 -9.97
CA ASN A 259 19.97 1.25 -8.55
C ASN A 259 20.95 0.36 -7.75
N GLY A 260 22.00 -0.17 -8.38
CA GLY A 260 22.95 -1.09 -7.74
C GLY A 260 22.31 -2.42 -7.32
N PHE A 261 21.34 -2.89 -8.09
CA PHE A 261 20.57 -4.10 -7.84
C PHE A 261 21.01 -5.26 -8.73
N SER A 262 20.74 -6.48 -8.28
CA SER A 262 20.65 -7.64 -9.17
C SER A 262 19.20 -7.80 -9.63
N TYR A 263 19.01 -8.60 -10.68
CA TYR A 263 17.68 -8.98 -11.14
C TYR A 263 17.63 -10.45 -11.56
N ALA A 264 16.44 -11.03 -11.48
CA ALA A 264 16.08 -12.29 -12.10
C ALA A 264 14.82 -12.06 -12.94
N ILE A 265 14.69 -12.76 -14.07
CA ILE A 265 13.53 -12.67 -14.95
C ILE A 265 13.05 -14.07 -15.31
N GLU A 266 11.74 -14.26 -15.33
CA GLU A 266 11.10 -15.47 -15.79
C GLU A 266 10.12 -15.17 -16.92
N LYS A 267 10.22 -15.95 -17.99
CA LYS A 267 9.33 -15.87 -19.14
C LYS A 267 8.16 -16.82 -18.90
N LEU A 268 6.97 -16.25 -18.75
CA LEU A 268 5.75 -17.00 -18.48
C LEU A 268 5.07 -17.41 -19.79
N SER A 269 5.16 -16.59 -20.83
CA SER A 269 4.63 -16.90 -22.16
C SER A 269 5.37 -16.16 -23.27
N ALA A 270 4.92 -16.30 -24.53
CA ALA A 270 5.45 -15.51 -25.64
C ALA A 270 5.24 -13.98 -25.47
N SER A 271 4.28 -13.56 -24.64
CA SER A 271 3.88 -12.16 -24.47
C SER A 271 3.76 -11.73 -23.00
N SER A 272 4.36 -12.49 -22.08
CA SER A 272 4.39 -12.11 -20.67
C SER A 272 5.65 -12.58 -19.97
N ALA A 273 6.10 -11.76 -19.03
CA ALA A 273 7.27 -12.01 -18.20
C ALA A 273 7.15 -11.30 -16.87
N VAL A 274 7.91 -11.81 -15.91
CA VAL A 274 8.00 -11.29 -14.54
C VAL A 274 9.47 -11.12 -14.19
N SER A 275 9.79 -10.04 -13.51
CA SER A 275 11.14 -9.69 -13.12
C SER A 275 11.16 -9.27 -11.66
N LEU A 276 12.10 -9.80 -10.89
CA LEU A 276 12.34 -9.43 -9.50
C LEU A 276 13.72 -8.80 -9.40
N LEU A 277 13.77 -7.58 -8.88
CA LEU A 277 14.98 -6.82 -8.62
C LEU A 277 15.19 -6.68 -7.11
N GLY A 278 16.43 -6.73 -6.66
CA GLY A 278 16.76 -6.54 -5.25
C GLY A 278 18.26 -6.50 -4.98
N MET A 279 18.61 -6.36 -3.70
CA MET A 279 20.01 -6.39 -3.24
C MET A 279 20.58 -7.81 -3.16
N ALA A 280 19.74 -8.84 -3.15
CA ALA A 280 20.17 -10.23 -3.19
C ALA A 280 20.80 -10.59 -4.55
N ASP A 281 21.61 -11.65 -4.59
CA ASP A 281 22.20 -12.13 -5.83
C ASP A 281 21.13 -12.75 -6.77
N THR A 282 21.42 -12.79 -8.07
CA THR A 282 20.49 -13.31 -9.10
C THR A 282 20.02 -14.74 -8.84
N LYS A 283 20.84 -15.62 -8.23
CA LYS A 283 20.42 -17.00 -7.95
C LYS A 283 19.36 -17.03 -6.85
N THR A 284 19.55 -16.24 -5.81
CA THR A 284 18.56 -16.07 -4.73
C THR A 284 17.26 -15.45 -5.26
N LEU A 285 17.36 -14.38 -6.06
CA LEU A 285 16.18 -13.75 -6.67
C LEU A 285 15.41 -14.71 -7.59
N LYS A 286 16.12 -15.58 -8.31
CA LYS A 286 15.49 -16.58 -9.17
C LYS A 286 14.71 -17.63 -8.37
N ALA A 287 15.28 -18.14 -7.27
CA ALA A 287 14.58 -19.08 -6.40
C ALA A 287 13.32 -18.44 -5.78
N LEU A 288 13.41 -17.18 -5.37
CA LEU A 288 12.24 -16.44 -4.87
C LEU A 288 11.16 -16.24 -5.94
N LEU A 289 11.53 -16.02 -7.20
CA LEU A 289 10.57 -15.94 -8.31
C LEU A 289 9.88 -17.28 -8.54
N GLU A 290 10.64 -18.38 -8.61
CA GLU A 290 10.08 -19.73 -8.81
C GLU A 290 9.08 -20.11 -7.71
N ASP A 291 9.27 -19.60 -6.50
CA ASP A 291 8.38 -19.77 -5.34
C ASP A 291 7.09 -18.91 -5.38
N LEU A 292 6.96 -17.95 -6.31
CA LEU A 292 5.78 -17.08 -6.42
C LEU A 292 4.60 -17.71 -7.18
N TYR A 293 4.81 -18.85 -7.84
CA TYR A 293 3.85 -19.55 -8.72
C TYR A 293 3.36 -20.88 -8.14
#